data_AF-C7PX95-F1
#
_entry.id   AF-C7PX95-F1
#
_cell.length_a   1.000
_cell.length_b   1.000
_cell.length_c   1.000
_cell.angle_alpha   90.00
_cell.angle_beta   90.00
_cell.angle_gamma   90.00
#
_symmetry.space_group_name_H-M   'P 1'
#
loop_
_entity.id
_entity.type
_entity.pdbx_description
1 polymer ?
#
loop_
_entity_poly.entity_id
_entity_poly.type
_entity_poly.pdbx_seq_one_letter_code
_entity_poly.pdbx_strand_id
1 'polypeptide(L)'
;MTVESGIREAGRLCVEPGLSDAMRAVAAFHTAFDLPRQPVPSTDVSTELAQLRVDLLVEEVGEFADATSKRDLTAMADALGDIIYVAYGAAVTYGIDLDAVLMEIHRSNMSKLGSDGRPVLRQDGKVLKSSSYRPPDVARVLAEQSELTVVSEAIDHP
;
A
#
# COMPACT_ATOMS: atom_id res chain seq x y z
N MET A 1 -36.98 29.70 -15.70
CA MET A 1 -35.51 29.78 -15.65
C MET A 1 -35.09 28.82 -14.56
N THR A 2 -34.95 27.54 -14.93
CA THR A 2 -34.71 26.45 -13.99
C THR A 2 -33.21 26.28 -13.87
N VAL A 3 -32.69 26.41 -12.66
CA VAL A 3 -31.26 26.25 -12.38
C VAL A 3 -30.97 24.75 -12.39
N GLU A 4 -30.32 24.26 -13.44
CA GLU A 4 -29.86 22.87 -13.51
C GLU A 4 -28.73 22.66 -12.50
N SER A 5 -29.04 21.83 -11.49
CA SER A 5 -28.11 21.30 -10.51
C SER A 5 -27.09 20.40 -11.22
N GLY A 6 -25.93 20.98 -11.55
CA GLY A 6 -24.76 20.25 -12.03
C GLY A 6 -24.18 19.37 -10.93
N ILE A 7 -24.68 18.14 -10.80
CA ILE A 7 -23.97 17.08 -10.08
C ILE A 7 -22.76 16.74 -10.95
N ARG A 8 -21.57 17.17 -10.53
CA ARG A 8 -20.30 16.73 -11.11
C ARG A 8 -20.19 15.22 -10.84
N GLU A 9 -20.29 14.43 -11.89
CA GLU A 9 -20.00 13.01 -11.88
C GLU A 9 -18.55 12.84 -11.40
N ALA A 10 -18.36 12.12 -10.30
CA ALA A 10 -17.02 11.84 -9.76
C ALA A 10 -16.26 11.05 -10.82
N GLY A 11 -15.27 11.70 -11.46
CA GLY A 11 -14.42 11.10 -12.47
C GLY A 11 -13.84 9.80 -11.93
N ARG A 12 -14.18 8.69 -12.58
CA ARG A 12 -13.67 7.37 -12.26
C ARG A 12 -12.17 7.37 -12.58
N LEU A 13 -11.32 7.53 -11.56
CA LEU A 13 -9.90 7.21 -11.67
C LEU A 13 -9.79 5.69 -11.87
N CYS A 14 -9.66 5.27 -13.13
CA CYS A 14 -9.23 3.93 -13.45
C CYS A 14 -7.70 3.92 -13.35
N VAL A 15 -7.16 3.39 -12.26
CA VAL A 15 -5.74 3.03 -12.19
C VAL A 15 -5.62 1.65 -12.83
N GLU A 16 -4.84 1.53 -13.90
CA GLU A 16 -4.60 0.26 -14.58
C GLU A 16 -3.96 -0.76 -13.61
N PRO A 17 -4.32 -2.05 -13.68
CA PRO A 17 -3.73 -3.08 -12.84
C PRO A 17 -2.25 -3.28 -13.18
N GLY A 18 -1.39 -2.86 -12.27
CA GLY A 18 0.05 -3.03 -12.35
C GLY A 18 0.72 -2.45 -11.11
N LEU A 19 1.99 -2.77 -10.90
CA LEU A 19 2.78 -2.19 -9.80
C LEU A 19 2.73 -0.65 -9.90
N SER A 20 2.74 0.02 -8.77
CA SER A 20 2.97 1.45 -8.68
C SER A 20 4.42 1.78 -9.06
N ASP A 21 4.67 3.04 -9.44
CA ASP A 21 6.04 3.50 -9.69
C ASP A 21 6.91 3.40 -8.45
N ALA A 22 6.34 3.63 -7.26
CA ALA A 22 7.03 3.48 -5.98
C ALA A 22 7.45 2.04 -5.74
N MET A 23 6.55 1.07 -5.90
CA MET A 23 6.89 -0.35 -5.72
C MET A 23 7.92 -0.83 -6.75
N ARG A 24 7.81 -0.38 -8.02
CA ARG A 24 8.83 -0.64 -9.04
C ARG A 24 10.20 -0.09 -8.65
N ALA A 25 10.26 1.14 -8.14
CA ALA A 25 11.51 1.78 -7.71
C ALA A 25 12.19 1.00 -6.57
N VAL A 26 11.42 0.55 -5.58
CA VAL A 26 11.94 -0.25 -4.46
C VAL A 26 12.43 -1.63 -4.92
N ALA A 27 11.68 -2.28 -5.82
CA ALA A 27 12.09 -3.56 -6.38
C ALA A 27 13.36 -3.44 -7.26
N ALA A 28 13.50 -2.33 -7.99
CA ALA A 28 14.71 -2.00 -8.72
C ALA A 28 15.89 -1.71 -7.78
N PHE A 29 15.67 -1.01 -6.66
CA PHE A 29 16.68 -0.83 -5.61
C PHE A 29 17.17 -2.18 -5.07
N HIS A 30 16.27 -3.09 -4.68
CA HIS A 30 16.66 -4.43 -4.24
C HIS A 30 17.47 -5.17 -5.31
N THR A 31 17.14 -5.01 -6.59
CA THR A 31 17.88 -5.62 -7.70
C THR A 31 19.27 -5.01 -7.88
N ALA A 32 19.38 -3.68 -7.86
CA ALA A 32 20.65 -2.96 -8.04
C ALA A 32 21.65 -3.22 -6.91
N PHE A 33 21.14 -3.40 -5.68
CA PHE A 33 21.95 -3.61 -4.47
C PHE A 33 22.09 -5.09 -4.09
N ASP A 34 21.64 -6.02 -4.94
CA ASP A 34 21.65 -7.47 -4.69
C ASP A 34 21.06 -7.86 -3.33
N LEU A 35 19.96 -7.22 -2.96
CA LEU A 35 19.26 -7.48 -1.70
C LEU A 35 18.32 -8.68 -1.84
N PRO A 36 18.11 -9.45 -0.74
CA PRO A 36 17.17 -10.57 -0.75
C PRO A 36 15.77 -10.19 -1.25
N ARG A 37 15.22 -11.07 -2.08
CA ARG A 37 13.89 -10.93 -2.68
C ARG A 37 13.36 -12.28 -3.12
N GLN A 38 12.06 -12.50 -2.95
CA GLN A 38 11.39 -13.70 -3.44
C GLN A 38 10.64 -13.37 -4.74
N PRO A 39 10.66 -14.25 -5.75
CA PRO A 39 9.93 -14.01 -7.00
C PRO A 39 8.43 -14.19 -6.85
N VAL A 40 8.00 -14.99 -5.87
CA VAL A 40 6.61 -15.29 -5.52
C VAL A 40 6.45 -15.21 -4.00
N PRO A 41 5.21 -15.11 -3.49
CA PRO A 41 4.95 -15.10 -2.05
C PRO A 41 5.57 -16.28 -1.35
N SER A 42 6.49 -16.00 -0.43
CA SER A 42 7.20 -17.05 0.30
C SER A 42 7.63 -16.54 1.66
N THR A 43 7.49 -17.39 2.67
CA THR A 43 8.05 -17.15 4.01
C THR A 43 9.47 -17.70 4.16
N ASP A 44 10.07 -18.20 3.08
CA ASP A 44 11.44 -18.76 3.06
C ASP A 44 12.48 -17.64 3.14
N VAL A 45 12.64 -17.06 4.32
CA VAL A 45 13.64 -16.05 4.64
C VAL A 45 14.28 -16.39 5.98
N SER A 46 15.54 -16.03 6.18
CA SER A 46 16.22 -16.21 7.48
C SER A 46 15.52 -15.40 8.57
N THR A 47 15.54 -15.90 9.80
CA THR A 47 15.00 -15.20 10.99
C THR A 47 15.62 -13.81 11.14
N GLU A 48 16.91 -13.67 10.87
CA GLU A 48 17.65 -12.40 10.98
C GLU A 48 17.12 -11.36 9.99
N LEU A 49 16.87 -11.77 8.75
CA LEU A 49 16.27 -10.91 7.72
C LEU A 49 14.81 -10.56 8.07
N ALA A 50 14.04 -11.51 8.57
CA ALA A 50 12.67 -11.25 9.01
C ALA A 50 12.64 -10.21 10.14
N GLN A 51 13.55 -10.34 11.12
CA GLN A 51 13.71 -9.38 12.21
C GLN A 51 14.16 -8.02 11.70
N LEU A 52 15.15 -7.96 10.80
CA LEU A 52 15.60 -6.71 10.19
C LEU A 52 14.44 -5.94 9.53
N ARG A 53 13.54 -6.64 8.82
CA ARG A 53 12.39 -5.98 8.19
C ARG A 53 11.39 -5.41 9.20
N VAL A 54 11.23 -6.06 10.35
CA VAL A 54 10.42 -5.53 11.45
C VAL A 54 11.09 -4.33 12.08
N ASP A 55 12.40 -4.40 12.34
CA ASP A 55 13.15 -3.33 13.00
C ASP A 55 13.11 -2.03 12.17
N LEU A 56 13.33 -2.12 10.85
CA LEU A 56 13.22 -0.99 9.94
C LEU A 56 11.81 -0.36 9.99
N LEU A 57 10.75 -1.16 9.95
CA LEU A 57 9.37 -0.65 10.06
C LEU A 57 9.11 0.07 11.38
N VAL A 58 9.65 -0.47 12.48
CA VAL A 58 9.49 0.13 13.82
C VAL A 58 10.26 1.44 13.94
N GLU A 59 11.45 1.51 13.35
CA GLU A 59 12.28 2.72 13.29
C GLU A 59 11.52 3.88 12.63
N GLU A 60 11.02 3.70 11.40
CA GLU A 60 10.34 4.77 10.67
C GLU A 60 9.03 5.23 11.35
N VAL A 61 8.33 4.31 12.02
CA VAL A 61 7.15 4.66 12.83
C VAL A 61 7.55 5.53 14.03
N GLY A 62 8.71 5.26 14.64
CA GLY A 62 9.29 6.09 15.69
C GLY A 62 9.60 7.50 15.20
N GLU A 63 10.22 7.63 14.03
CA GLU A 63 10.53 8.93 13.42
C GLU A 63 9.26 9.75 13.12
N PHE A 64 8.22 9.09 12.58
CA PHE A 64 6.93 9.74 12.35
C PHE A 64 6.28 10.24 13.65
N ALA A 65 6.35 9.45 14.73
CA ALA A 65 5.84 9.84 16.04
C ALA A 65 6.59 11.07 16.59
N ASP A 66 7.91 11.07 16.47
CA ASP A 66 8.76 12.19 16.88
C ASP A 66 8.47 13.47 16.08
N ALA A 67 8.40 13.37 14.75
CA ALA A 67 8.07 14.48 13.86
C ALA A 67 6.67 15.06 14.16
N THR A 68 5.69 14.19 14.43
CA THR A 68 4.34 14.58 14.84
C THR A 68 4.36 15.35 16.17
N SER A 69 5.14 14.88 17.15
CA SER A 69 5.27 15.56 18.46
C SER A 69 5.85 16.96 18.33
N LYS A 70 6.78 17.14 17.37
CA LYS A 70 7.45 18.41 17.06
C LYS A 70 6.62 19.30 16.13
N ARG A 71 5.50 18.80 15.57
CA ARG A 71 4.68 19.48 14.55
C ARG A 71 5.48 19.90 13.31
N ASP A 72 6.46 19.09 12.93
CA ASP A 72 7.31 19.34 11.78
C ASP A 72 6.72 18.66 10.54
N LEU A 73 6.00 19.43 9.70
CA LEU A 73 5.32 18.89 8.53
C LEU A 73 6.29 18.25 7.52
N THR A 74 7.50 18.79 7.38
CA THR A 74 8.49 18.26 6.43
C THR A 74 9.01 16.91 6.93
N ALA A 75 9.42 16.83 8.20
CA ALA A 75 9.87 15.57 8.79
C ALA A 75 8.74 14.52 8.87
N MET A 76 7.48 14.96 9.05
CA MET A 76 6.34 14.05 8.98
C MET A 76 6.14 13.46 7.58
N ALA A 77 6.32 14.27 6.52
CA ALA A 77 6.20 13.80 5.15
C ALA A 77 7.33 12.84 4.77
N ASP A 78 8.55 13.11 5.25
CA ASP A 78 9.74 12.27 5.08
C ASP A 78 9.51 10.88 5.70
N ALA A 79 9.21 10.82 7.00
CA ALA A 79 8.97 9.57 7.71
C ALA A 79 7.76 8.79 7.14
N LEU A 80 6.71 9.45 6.65
CA LEU A 80 5.62 8.76 5.95
C LEU A 80 6.08 8.13 4.63
N GLY A 81 6.97 8.80 3.90
CA GLY A 81 7.62 8.25 2.71
C GLY A 81 8.47 7.03 3.05
N ASP A 82 9.29 7.13 4.10
CA ASP A 82 10.18 6.05 4.53
C ASP A 82 9.41 4.82 5.03
N ILE A 83 8.33 4.99 5.80
CA ILE A 83 7.43 3.90 6.18
C ILE A 83 6.94 3.13 4.95
N ILE A 84 6.50 3.83 3.90
CA ILE A 84 6.04 3.19 2.67
C ILE A 84 7.20 2.51 1.94
N TYR A 85 8.37 3.14 1.90
CA TYR A 85 9.57 2.60 1.26
C TYR A 85 10.02 1.29 1.91
N VAL A 86 10.14 1.25 3.25
CA VAL A 86 10.52 0.05 3.99
C VAL A 86 9.43 -1.01 3.97
N ALA A 87 8.14 -0.62 3.93
CA ALA A 87 7.03 -1.56 3.76
C ALA A 87 7.05 -2.25 2.39
N TYR A 88 7.30 -1.51 1.30
CA TYR A 88 7.52 -2.11 -0.01
C TYR A 88 8.79 -2.97 -0.02
N GLY A 89 9.87 -2.56 0.67
CA GLY A 89 11.09 -3.36 0.78
C GLY A 89 10.85 -4.70 1.49
N ALA A 90 10.01 -4.72 2.53
CA ALA A 90 9.53 -5.94 3.15
C ALA A 90 8.69 -6.77 2.18
N ALA A 91 7.74 -6.16 1.46
CA ALA A 91 6.92 -6.88 0.49
C ALA A 91 7.76 -7.53 -0.63
N VAL A 92 8.76 -6.83 -1.18
CA VAL A 92 9.71 -7.38 -2.15
C VAL A 92 10.54 -8.52 -1.56
N THR A 93 10.96 -8.39 -0.29
CA THR A 93 11.68 -9.46 0.43
C THR A 93 10.87 -10.76 0.46
N TYR A 94 9.55 -10.66 0.67
CA TYR A 94 8.64 -11.81 0.74
C TYR A 94 7.95 -12.16 -0.59
N GLY A 95 8.22 -11.44 -1.68
CA GLY A 95 7.63 -11.70 -2.99
C GLY A 95 6.15 -11.33 -3.09
N ILE A 96 5.70 -10.32 -2.34
CA ILE A 96 4.31 -9.89 -2.25
C ILE A 96 4.07 -8.65 -3.12
N ASP A 97 3.15 -8.74 -4.09
CA ASP A 97 2.53 -7.59 -4.74
C ASP A 97 1.67 -6.81 -3.73
N LEU A 98 2.31 -5.87 -3.04
CA LEU A 98 1.65 -5.07 -2.02
C LEU A 98 0.61 -4.13 -2.62
N ASP A 99 0.76 -3.70 -3.87
CA ASP A 99 -0.23 -2.88 -4.54
C ASP A 99 -1.52 -3.67 -4.81
N ALA A 100 -1.42 -4.93 -5.27
CA ALA A 100 -2.57 -5.81 -5.39
C ALA A 100 -3.27 -6.06 -4.04
N VAL A 101 -2.50 -6.24 -2.97
CA VAL A 101 -3.03 -6.38 -1.60
C VAL A 101 -3.75 -5.10 -1.15
N LEU A 102 -3.15 -3.92 -1.39
CA LEU A 102 -3.74 -2.63 -1.07
C LEU A 102 -5.04 -2.39 -1.85
N MET A 103 -5.10 -2.80 -3.12
CA MET A 103 -6.31 -2.70 -3.93
C MET A 103 -7.45 -3.59 -3.40
N GLU A 104 -7.14 -4.80 -2.93
CA GLU A 104 -8.14 -5.67 -2.29
C GLU A 104 -8.60 -5.12 -0.93
N ILE A 105 -7.68 -4.56 -0.13
CA ILE A 105 -8.01 -3.85 1.11
C ILE A 105 -8.90 -2.64 0.80
N HIS A 106 -8.59 -1.88 -0.25
CA HIS A 106 -9.39 -0.74 -0.69
C HIS A 106 -10.78 -1.20 -1.14
N ARG A 107 -10.89 -2.22 -1.99
CA ARG A 107 -12.17 -2.82 -2.43
C ARG A 107 -13.04 -3.23 -1.23
N SER A 108 -12.44 -3.90 -0.25
CA SER A 108 -13.10 -4.27 1.01
C SER A 108 -13.55 -3.05 1.81
N ASN A 109 -12.70 -2.03 1.94
CA ASN A 109 -13.06 -0.78 2.62
C ASN A 109 -14.23 -0.05 1.95
N MET A 110 -14.23 0.01 0.62
CA MET A 110 -15.32 0.64 -0.15
C MET A 110 -16.64 -0.14 -0.05
N SER A 111 -16.59 -1.45 0.19
CA SER A 111 -17.81 -2.25 0.43
C SER A 111 -18.54 -1.89 1.74
N LYS A 112 -17.91 -1.10 2.63
CA LYS A 112 -18.53 -0.61 3.87
C LYS A 112 -19.53 0.52 3.62
N LEU A 113 -19.57 1.11 2.42
CA LEU A 113 -20.55 2.12 2.09
C LEU A 113 -21.97 1.53 2.14
N GLY A 114 -22.93 2.33 2.60
CA GLY A 114 -24.34 2.01 2.58
C GLY A 114 -24.91 2.03 1.16
N SER A 115 -26.16 1.63 0.99
CA SER A 115 -26.88 1.68 -0.29
C SER A 115 -27.01 3.10 -0.87
N ASP A 116 -26.82 4.13 -0.04
CA ASP A 116 -26.82 5.54 -0.41
C ASP A 116 -25.41 6.08 -0.73
N GLY A 117 -24.39 5.21 -0.78
CA GLY A 117 -23.00 5.58 -1.04
C GLY A 117 -22.32 6.29 0.11
N ARG A 118 -22.93 6.36 1.31
CA ARG A 118 -22.34 7.02 2.48
C ARG A 118 -21.79 6.00 3.49
N PRO A 119 -20.68 6.31 4.16
CA PRO A 119 -20.19 5.47 5.24
C PRO A 119 -21.14 5.58 6.44
N VAL A 120 -21.44 4.45 7.08
CA VAL A 120 -22.08 4.46 8.40
C VAL A 120 -20.99 4.76 9.43
N LEU A 121 -21.06 5.90 10.12
CA LEU A 121 -20.02 6.33 11.06
C LEU A 121 -20.47 6.12 12.51
N ARG A 122 -19.54 5.70 13.38
CA ARG A 122 -19.66 5.83 14.84
C ARG A 122 -19.43 7.28 15.27
N GLN A 123 -19.76 7.55 16.53
CA GLN A 123 -19.57 8.86 17.18
C GLN A 123 -18.11 9.32 17.25
N ASP A 124 -17.15 8.38 17.16
CA ASP A 124 -15.70 8.62 17.09
C ASP A 124 -15.16 8.79 15.66
N GLY A 125 -16.04 8.82 14.65
CA GLY A 125 -15.67 8.92 13.24
C GLY A 125 -15.27 7.59 12.59
N LYS A 126 -15.34 6.46 13.31
CA LYS A 126 -14.99 5.15 12.74
C LYS A 126 -16.06 4.67 11.76
N VAL A 127 -15.62 4.26 10.56
CA VAL A 127 -16.48 3.62 9.55
C VAL A 127 -16.92 2.22 10.03
N LEU A 128 -18.22 2.02 10.15
CA LEU A 128 -18.88 0.76 10.47
C LEU A 128 -19.12 -0.09 9.22
N LYS A 129 -19.29 -1.40 9.42
CA LYS A 129 -19.62 -2.35 8.34
C LYS A 129 -21.09 -2.20 7.96
N SER A 130 -21.37 -1.96 6.68
CA SER A 130 -22.74 -2.01 6.14
C SER A 130 -23.20 -3.45 5.91
N SER A 131 -24.47 -3.64 5.54
CA SER A 131 -25.01 -4.93 5.11
C SER A 131 -24.35 -5.48 3.83
N SER A 132 -23.70 -4.61 3.04
CA SER A 132 -23.00 -4.97 1.80
C SER A 132 -21.51 -5.27 2.00
N TYR A 133 -21.02 -5.22 3.25
CA TYR A 133 -19.61 -5.41 3.56
C TYR A 133 -19.11 -6.79 3.13
N ARG A 134 -17.93 -6.79 2.49
CA ARG A 134 -17.17 -7.99 2.14
C ARG A 134 -15.74 -7.84 2.68
N PRO A 135 -15.24 -8.77 3.52
CA PRO A 135 -13.87 -8.72 4.01
C PRO A 135 -12.86 -8.79 2.85
N PRO A 136 -11.60 -8.34 3.06
CA PRO A 136 -10.57 -8.49 2.06
C PRO A 136 -10.15 -9.97 1.97
N ASP A 137 -10.02 -10.48 0.75
CA ASP A 137 -9.53 -11.83 0.47
C ASP A 137 -8.06 -11.77 0.03
N VAL A 138 -7.19 -11.47 1.00
CA VAL A 138 -5.73 -11.39 0.77
C VAL A 138 -5.16 -12.76 0.39
N ALA A 139 -5.72 -13.85 0.90
CA ALA A 139 -5.27 -15.19 0.55
C ALA A 139 -5.44 -15.49 -0.93
N ARG A 140 -6.59 -15.13 -1.52
CA ARG A 140 -6.81 -15.23 -2.96
C ARG A 140 -5.85 -14.35 -3.74
N VAL A 141 -5.65 -13.08 -3.33
CA VAL A 141 -4.68 -12.18 -3.98
C VAL A 141 -3.30 -12.80 -4.01
N LEU A 142 -2.83 -13.35 -2.88
CA LEU A 142 -1.52 -13.97 -2.81
C LEU A 142 -1.40 -15.22 -3.70
N ALA A 143 -2.47 -16.01 -3.80
CA ALA A 143 -2.50 -17.23 -4.60
C ALA A 143 -2.60 -16.97 -6.11
N GLU A 144 -3.22 -15.86 -6.52
CA GLU A 144 -3.47 -15.52 -7.92
C GLU A 144 -2.43 -14.54 -8.50
N GLN A 145 -1.59 -13.91 -7.66
CA GLN A 145 -0.59 -12.97 -8.17
C GLN A 145 0.44 -13.66 -9.06
N SER A 146 0.92 -12.92 -10.06
CA SER A 146 2.06 -13.34 -10.88
C SER A 146 3.38 -13.07 -10.17
N GLU A 147 4.48 -13.60 -10.70
CA GLU A 147 5.81 -13.30 -10.19
C GLU A 147 6.09 -11.79 -10.18
N LEU A 148 6.73 -11.31 -9.10
CA LEU A 148 7.26 -9.95 -9.03
C LEU A 148 8.48 -9.82 -9.96
N THR A 149 8.21 -9.66 -11.24
CA THR A 149 9.26 -9.43 -12.24
C THR A 149 9.44 -7.94 -12.44
N VAL A 150 10.58 -7.41 -11.99
CA VAL A 150 11.03 -6.09 -12.43
C VAL A 150 11.66 -6.27 -13.79
N VAL A 151 10.92 -5.97 -14.85
CA VAL A 151 11.49 -5.91 -16.19
C VAL A 151 12.55 -4.80 -16.16
N SER A 152 13.80 -5.17 -16.45
CA SER A 152 14.93 -4.24 -16.57
C SER A 152 14.75 -3.39 -17.83
N GLU A 153 13.75 -2.52 -17.84
CA GLU A 153 13.72 -1.40 -18.76
C GLU A 153 14.34 -0.21 -18.02
N ALA A 154 15.65 -0.05 -18.28
CA ALA A 154 16.44 1.16 -18.12
C ALA A 154 15.90 2.16 -17.08
N ILE A 155 16.12 1.88 -15.79
CA ILE A 155 16.25 2.99 -14.84
C ILE A 155 17.60 3.64 -15.15
N ASP A 156 17.54 4.66 -16.00
CA ASP A 156 18.67 5.51 -16.33
C ASP A 156 19.25 6.02 -15.00
N HIS A 157 20.46 5.56 -14.69
CA HIS A 157 21.15 5.99 -13.46
C HIS A 157 21.53 7.45 -13.64
N PRO A 158 21.14 8.37 -12.73
CA PRO A 158 21.65 9.74 -12.74
C PRO A 158 23.15 9.81 -12.45
#